data_AF-A0A8I6S9D7-F1
#
_entry.id   AF-A0A8I6S9D7-F1
#
_cell.length_a   1.000
_cell.length_b   1.000
_cell.length_c   1.000
_cell.angle_alpha   90.00
_cell.angle_beta   90.00
_cell.angle_gamma   90.00
#
_symmetry.space_group_name_H-M   'P 1'
#
loop_
_entity.id
_entity.type
_entity.pdbx_description
1 polymer ?
#
loop_
_entity_poly.entity_id
_entity_poly.type
_entity_poly.pdbx_seq_one_letter_code
_entity_poly.pdbx_strand_id
1 'polypeptide(L)'
;MFSIIFSLGCILANSLSEISYWNILLIEAGGDENALTDSPFLTFYTHTKEFDWGYNTTINNSQGLAELGHCNYPRGRVLGGSSTVNGLLYVRGNPYDFDNWEAMGNHGWSFKDVLPYFIKQENMSTTDLPRNVHGFNGPQSVQFQRHVSKIADYYYKAGEEFGFKFIDYNGLHQIGIGPAQLHPM
;
A
#
# COMPACT_ATOMS: atom_id res chain seq x y z
N MET A 1 14.25 6.30 -20.59
CA MET A 1 14.18 4.95 -19.98
C MET A 1 13.57 5.13 -18.61
N PHE A 2 12.25 4.99 -18.49
CA PHE A 2 11.55 5.12 -17.21
C PHE A 2 11.09 3.73 -16.80
N SER A 3 11.77 3.15 -15.80
CA SER A 3 11.27 1.98 -15.09
C SER A 3 10.20 2.46 -14.13
N ILE A 4 8.94 2.13 -14.43
CA ILE A 4 7.79 2.47 -13.60
C ILE A 4 7.66 1.41 -12.50
N ILE A 5 7.42 1.84 -11.26
CA ILE A 5 7.24 1.00 -10.07
C ILE A 5 6.04 0.05 -10.30
N PHE A 6 6.25 -1.27 -10.27
CA PHE A 6 5.43 -2.25 -11.01
C PHE A 6 3.95 -2.43 -10.57
N SER A 7 3.52 -2.01 -9.38
CA SER A 7 2.08 -1.88 -9.09
C SER A 7 1.44 -0.77 -9.94
N LEU A 8 2.15 0.34 -10.15
CA LEU A 8 1.75 1.38 -11.11
C LEU A 8 1.78 0.86 -12.54
N GLY A 9 2.71 -0.06 -12.87
CA GLY A 9 2.78 -0.71 -14.19
C GLY A 9 1.49 -1.42 -14.57
N CYS A 10 0.96 -2.27 -13.67
CA CYS A 10 -0.32 -2.94 -13.87
C CYS A 10 -1.50 -1.95 -13.93
N ILE A 11 -1.53 -0.93 -13.06
CA ILE A 11 -2.60 0.09 -13.05
C ILE A 11 -2.61 0.89 -14.36
N LEU A 12 -1.44 1.29 -14.85
CA LEU A 12 -1.32 2.00 -16.12
C LEU A 12 -1.71 1.10 -17.29
N ALA A 13 -1.21 -0.14 -17.34
CA ALA A 13 -1.57 -1.08 -18.40
C ALA A 13 -3.08 -1.31 -18.46
N ASN A 14 -3.74 -1.52 -17.32
CA ASN A 14 -5.19 -1.63 -17.22
C ASN A 14 -5.88 -0.37 -17.75
N SER A 15 -5.53 0.81 -17.22
CA SER A 15 -6.16 2.08 -17.61
C SER A 15 -5.96 2.41 -19.09
N LEU A 16 -4.78 2.16 -19.65
CA LEU A 16 -4.49 2.41 -21.06
C LEU A 16 -5.17 1.39 -21.99
N SER A 17 -5.38 0.16 -21.52
CA SER A 17 -6.09 -0.88 -22.27
C SER A 17 -7.60 -0.64 -22.43
N GLU A 18 -8.19 0.28 -21.64
CA GLU A 18 -9.56 0.74 -21.84
C GLU A 18 -9.76 1.38 -23.23
N ILE A 19 -8.68 1.88 -23.83
CA ILE A 19 -8.68 2.43 -25.19
C ILE A 19 -8.48 1.29 -26.19
N SER A 20 -9.59 0.81 -26.78
CA SER A 20 -9.64 -0.41 -27.58
C SER A 20 -8.70 -0.49 -28.79
N TYR A 21 -8.21 0.65 -29.30
CA TYR A 21 -7.28 0.72 -30.43
C TYR A 21 -5.82 0.86 -30.03
N TRP A 22 -5.50 0.89 -28.73
CA TRP A 22 -4.12 0.88 -28.23
C TRP A 22 -3.65 -0.55 -27.97
N ASN A 23 -2.43 -0.86 -28.42
CA ASN A 23 -1.77 -2.12 -28.09
C ASN A 23 -0.79 -1.88 -26.95
N ILE A 24 -1.02 -2.52 -25.81
CA ILE A 24 -0.22 -2.34 -24.61
C ILE A 24 0.67 -3.58 -24.41
N LEU A 25 1.97 -3.36 -24.26
CA LEU A 25 2.94 -4.41 -23.89
C LEU A 25 3.43 -4.13 -22.47
N LEU A 26 3.17 -5.05 -21.55
CA LEU A 26 3.74 -5.06 -20.21
C LEU A 26 4.89 -6.07 -20.18
N ILE A 27 6.06 -5.65 -19.68
CA ILE A 27 7.24 -6.51 -19.52
C ILE A 27 7.55 -6.60 -18.03
N GLU A 28 7.50 -7.81 -17.50
CA GLU A 28 7.83 -8.14 -16.11
C GLU A 28 9.08 -9.03 -16.09
N ALA A 29 9.98 -8.78 -15.14
CA ALA A 29 11.21 -9.55 -14.98
C ALA A 29 11.01 -10.78 -14.09
N GLY A 30 10.03 -10.73 -13.19
CA GLY A 30 9.61 -11.83 -12.34
C GLY A 30 8.78 -12.89 -13.05
N GLY A 31 8.45 -13.94 -12.30
CA GLY A 31 7.48 -14.96 -12.70
C GLY A 31 6.06 -14.59 -12.29
N ASP A 32 5.15 -15.54 -12.47
CA ASP A 32 3.77 -15.43 -12.01
C ASP A 32 3.63 -15.63 -10.50
N GLU A 33 2.49 -15.19 -9.97
CA GLU A 33 2.06 -15.47 -8.60
C GLU A 33 1.78 -16.97 -8.39
N ASN A 34 1.87 -17.42 -7.15
CA ASN A 34 1.56 -18.79 -6.75
C ASN A 34 0.97 -18.85 -5.34
N ALA A 35 0.63 -20.06 -4.88
CA ALA A 35 0.00 -20.26 -3.56
C ALA A 35 0.79 -19.71 -2.36
N LEU A 36 2.12 -19.53 -2.50
CA LEU A 36 2.94 -18.91 -1.45
C LEU A 36 2.78 -17.39 -1.45
N THR A 37 2.73 -16.75 -2.62
CA THR A 37 2.49 -15.30 -2.72
C THR A 37 1.04 -14.96 -2.38
N ASP A 38 0.08 -15.80 -2.74
CA ASP A 38 -1.36 -15.57 -2.50
C ASP A 38 -1.75 -15.55 -1.01
N SER A 39 -0.89 -16.10 -0.15
CA SER A 39 -1.14 -16.20 1.29
C SER A 39 -0.42 -15.08 2.05
N PRO A 40 -1.15 -14.10 2.61
CA PRO A 40 -0.54 -12.98 3.33
C PRO A 40 0.26 -13.43 4.56
N PHE A 41 -0.16 -14.53 5.18
CA PHE A 41 0.55 -15.12 6.32
C PHE A 41 1.94 -15.61 5.95
N LEU A 42 2.14 -15.99 4.67
CA LEU A 42 3.40 -16.52 4.17
C LEU A 42 4.33 -15.45 3.56
N THR A 43 3.99 -14.15 3.66
CA THR A 43 4.81 -13.05 3.13
C THR A 43 6.28 -13.10 3.59
N PHE A 44 6.55 -13.54 4.82
CA PHE A 44 7.94 -13.65 5.29
C PHE A 44 8.76 -14.71 4.52
N TYR A 45 8.10 -15.66 3.86
CA TYR A 45 8.73 -16.67 3.01
C TYR A 45 8.87 -16.21 1.54
N THR A 46 8.31 -15.05 1.15
CA THR A 46 8.50 -14.51 -0.20
C THR A 46 9.82 -13.76 -0.36
N HIS A 47 10.58 -13.52 0.70
CA HIS A 47 11.90 -12.85 0.65
C HIS A 47 13.02 -13.80 0.18
N THR A 48 12.80 -14.48 -0.95
CA THR A 48 13.77 -15.36 -1.60
C THR A 48 14.21 -14.76 -2.92
N LYS A 49 15.33 -15.24 -3.48
CA LYS A 49 15.78 -14.82 -4.82
C LYS A 49 14.79 -15.15 -5.95
N GLU A 50 13.71 -15.88 -5.68
CA GLU A 50 12.66 -16.20 -6.65
C GLU A 50 11.71 -15.01 -6.81
N PHE A 51 11.17 -14.50 -5.70
CA PHE A 51 10.16 -13.43 -5.65
C PHE A 51 10.72 -12.06 -5.23
N ASP A 52 12.01 -11.97 -4.86
CA ASP A 52 12.66 -10.73 -4.42
C ASP A 52 13.91 -10.45 -5.26
N TRP A 53 14.14 -9.18 -5.57
CA TRP A 53 15.36 -8.71 -6.24
C TRP A 53 16.63 -8.91 -5.40
N GLY A 54 16.50 -9.04 -4.07
CA GLY A 54 17.61 -9.27 -3.14
C GLY A 54 18.53 -8.07 -3.01
N TYR A 55 17.98 -6.85 -3.08
CA TYR A 55 18.78 -5.64 -2.89
C TYR A 55 19.22 -5.49 -1.44
N ASN A 56 20.41 -4.93 -1.27
CA ASN A 56 20.99 -4.58 0.02
C ASN A 56 21.42 -3.12 0.00
N THR A 57 21.32 -2.45 1.14
CA THR A 57 21.89 -1.11 1.29
C THR A 57 23.41 -1.16 1.27
N THR A 58 24.05 -0.03 0.93
CA THR A 58 25.48 0.13 1.19
C THR A 58 25.74 0.17 2.69
N ILE A 59 26.93 -0.27 3.10
CA ILE A 59 27.35 -0.21 4.50
C ILE A 59 27.46 1.24 4.95
N ASN A 60 26.88 1.58 6.10
CA ASN A 60 27.01 2.89 6.72
C ASN A 60 27.12 2.76 8.24
N ASN A 61 28.07 3.48 8.83
CA ASN A 61 28.37 3.53 10.26
C ASN A 61 27.20 4.04 11.13
N SER A 62 26.15 4.64 10.53
CA SER A 62 24.93 5.05 11.23
C SER A 62 23.87 3.94 11.35
N GLN A 63 24.07 2.77 10.73
CA GLN A 63 23.11 1.66 10.74
C GLN A 63 23.38 0.73 11.93
N GLY A 64 23.23 1.26 13.15
CA GLY A 64 23.65 0.63 14.42
C GLY A 64 22.94 -0.66 14.84
N LEU A 65 22.21 -1.34 13.95
CA LEU A 65 21.47 -2.57 14.24
C LEU A 65 21.49 -3.61 13.10
N ALA A 66 22.16 -3.34 11.98
CA ALA A 66 22.36 -4.36 10.96
C ALA A 66 23.54 -5.25 11.36
N GLU A 67 23.30 -6.51 11.72
CA GLU A 67 24.34 -7.46 12.14
C GLU A 67 25.50 -7.59 11.13
N LEU A 68 25.23 -7.32 9.85
CA LEU A 68 26.18 -7.40 8.74
C LEU A 68 26.57 -6.02 8.16
N GLY A 69 26.23 -4.93 8.85
CA GLY A 69 26.50 -3.55 8.42
C GLY A 69 25.69 -3.09 7.21
N HIS A 70 24.78 -3.91 6.69
CA HIS A 70 23.84 -3.56 5.61
C HIS A 70 22.44 -4.07 5.94
N CYS A 71 21.42 -3.37 5.44
CA CYS A 71 20.02 -3.76 5.58
C CYS A 71 19.51 -4.40 4.30
N ASN A 72 18.73 -5.48 4.45
CA ASN A 72 17.93 -6.02 3.36
C ASN A 72 16.95 -4.94 2.88
N TYR A 73 16.82 -4.78 1.56
CA TYR A 73 15.89 -3.85 0.93
C TYR A 73 14.96 -4.61 -0.02
N PRO A 74 13.98 -5.35 0.54
CA PRO A 74 13.16 -6.26 -0.24
C PRO A 74 12.38 -5.53 -1.31
N ARG A 75 12.41 -6.06 -2.53
CA ARG A 75 11.65 -5.56 -3.68
C ARG A 75 11.11 -6.74 -4.46
N GLY A 76 9.79 -6.80 -4.63
CA GLY A 76 9.14 -7.87 -5.36
C GLY A 76 9.62 -7.97 -6.82
N ARG A 77 9.93 -9.20 -7.23
CA ARG A 77 10.30 -9.63 -8.58
C ARG A 77 9.37 -10.78 -9.00
N VAL A 78 8.11 -10.43 -9.15
CA VAL A 78 6.96 -11.28 -9.48
C VAL A 78 5.92 -10.37 -10.13
N LEU A 79 5.01 -10.89 -10.95
CA LEU A 79 3.88 -10.11 -11.46
C LEU A 79 3.12 -9.43 -10.30
N GLY A 80 2.81 -8.14 -10.43
CA GLY A 80 2.31 -7.29 -9.33
C GLY A 80 3.42 -6.58 -8.54
N GLY A 81 4.63 -7.12 -8.56
CA GLY A 81 5.83 -6.51 -7.99
C GLY A 81 5.83 -6.55 -6.47
N SER A 82 6.11 -5.41 -5.83
CA SER A 82 6.19 -5.37 -4.37
C SER A 82 4.83 -5.49 -3.67
N SER A 83 3.70 -5.32 -4.37
CA SER A 83 2.39 -5.53 -3.74
C SER A 83 2.12 -7.00 -3.42
N THR A 84 2.61 -7.90 -4.26
CA THR A 84 2.48 -9.36 -4.11
C THR A 84 3.24 -9.92 -2.91
N VAL A 85 4.30 -9.21 -2.48
CA VAL A 85 5.17 -9.63 -1.36
C VAL A 85 5.06 -8.70 -0.15
N ASN A 86 3.99 -7.91 -0.04
CA ASN A 86 3.79 -6.99 1.08
C ASN A 86 2.93 -7.58 2.21
N GLY A 87 2.77 -6.82 3.30
CA GLY A 87 1.94 -7.18 4.45
C GLY A 87 0.47 -6.73 4.38
N LEU A 88 -0.07 -6.48 3.18
CA LEU A 88 -1.44 -6.04 2.87
C LEU A 88 -1.97 -4.74 3.48
N LEU A 89 -1.24 -4.06 4.35
CA LEU A 89 -1.70 -2.83 4.99
C LEU A 89 -2.08 -1.77 3.94
N TYR A 90 -3.33 -1.33 3.98
CA TYR A 90 -3.85 -0.26 3.15
C TYR A 90 -3.83 1.04 3.95
N VAL A 91 -2.81 1.87 3.68
CA VAL A 91 -2.60 3.16 4.36
C VAL A 91 -2.31 4.22 3.30
N ARG A 92 -3.07 5.32 3.33
CA ARG A 92 -2.88 6.47 2.45
C ARG A 92 -1.79 7.40 2.99
N GLY A 93 -1.21 8.21 2.10
CA GLY A 93 -0.31 9.29 2.50
C GLY A 93 -1.04 10.37 3.29
N ASN A 94 -0.31 11.16 4.07
CA ASN A 94 -0.90 12.26 4.83
C ASN A 94 -1.27 13.42 3.92
N PRO A 95 -2.44 14.06 4.08
CA PRO A 95 -2.81 15.25 3.31
C PRO A 95 -1.73 16.32 3.27
N TYR A 96 -1.03 16.53 4.39
CA TYR A 96 0.06 17.50 4.51
C TYR A 96 1.22 17.20 3.54
N ASP A 97 1.52 15.93 3.26
CA ASP A 97 2.61 15.56 2.35
C ASP A 97 2.29 15.97 0.91
N PHE A 98 1.05 15.77 0.48
CA PHE A 98 0.56 16.15 -0.86
C PHE A 98 0.46 17.66 -1.03
N ASP A 99 -0.09 18.36 -0.04
CA ASP A 99 -0.18 19.82 -0.06
C ASP A 99 1.21 20.46 -0.07
N ASN A 100 2.18 19.84 0.62
CA ASN A 100 3.58 20.25 0.56
C ASN A 100 4.20 20.00 -0.83
N TRP A 101 3.83 18.91 -1.53
CA TRP A 101 4.28 18.70 -2.92
C TRP A 101 3.76 19.79 -3.85
N GLU A 102 2.49 20.20 -3.72
CA GLU A 102 1.96 21.32 -4.48
C GLU A 102 2.69 22.63 -4.15
N ALA A 103 2.95 22.89 -2.86
CA ALA A 103 3.69 24.08 -2.42
C ALA A 103 5.13 24.13 -2.97
N MET A 104 5.73 22.97 -3.26
CA MET A 104 7.03 22.86 -3.94
C MET A 104 6.97 23.12 -5.45
N GLY A 105 5.79 23.42 -6.00
CA GLY A 105 5.58 23.73 -7.42
C GLY A 105 5.01 22.57 -8.26
N ASN A 106 4.65 21.45 -7.63
CA ASN A 106 4.01 20.32 -8.33
C ASN A 106 2.50 20.53 -8.41
N HIS A 107 2.06 21.44 -9.28
CA HIS A 107 0.64 21.77 -9.46
C HIS A 107 -0.22 20.53 -9.75
N GLY A 108 -1.38 20.43 -9.10
CA GLY A 108 -2.29 19.29 -9.25
C GLY A 108 -1.94 18.07 -8.40
N TRP A 109 -0.97 18.19 -7.48
CA TRP A 109 -0.60 17.15 -6.52
C TRP A 109 -1.03 17.45 -5.09
N SER A 110 -1.93 18.43 -4.87
CA SER A 110 -2.54 18.66 -3.56
C SER A 110 -3.36 17.45 -3.12
N PHE A 111 -3.64 17.32 -1.81
CA PHE A 111 -4.45 16.19 -1.34
C PHE A 111 -5.85 16.20 -1.97
N LYS A 112 -6.40 17.40 -2.19
CA LYS A 112 -7.70 17.60 -2.84
C LYS A 112 -7.71 17.06 -4.28
N ASP A 113 -6.61 17.21 -5.01
CA ASP A 113 -6.52 16.76 -6.40
C ASP A 113 -6.32 15.25 -6.51
N VAL A 114 -5.61 14.64 -5.55
CA VAL A 114 -5.34 13.19 -5.57
C VAL A 114 -6.43 12.35 -4.91
N LEU A 115 -7.20 12.90 -3.95
CA LEU A 115 -8.25 12.19 -3.22
C LEU A 115 -9.29 11.50 -4.15
N PRO A 116 -9.78 12.13 -5.24
CA PRO A 116 -10.66 11.46 -6.18
C PRO A 116 -10.07 10.19 -6.80
N TYR A 117 -8.75 10.12 -6.99
CA TYR A 117 -8.07 8.93 -7.51
C TYR A 117 -7.98 7.82 -6.45
N PHE A 118 -7.77 8.16 -5.17
CA PHE A 118 -7.85 7.18 -4.09
C PHE A 118 -9.25 6.58 -3.99
N ILE A 119 -10.29 7.42 -4.07
CA ILE A 119 -11.69 6.98 -4.06
C ILE A 119 -12.00 6.14 -5.32
N LYS A 120 -11.49 6.52 -6.49
CA LYS A 120 -11.71 5.75 -7.74
C LYS A 120 -11.10 4.34 -7.65
N GLN A 121 -9.93 4.20 -7.03
CA GLN A 121 -9.24 2.91 -6.94
C GLN A 121 -9.85 1.97 -5.89
N GLU A 122 -10.40 2.52 -4.82
CA GLU A 122 -10.89 1.76 -3.67
C GLU A 122 -12.26 1.10 -3.91
N ASN A 123 -12.37 -0.14 -3.42
CA ASN A 123 -13.63 -0.86 -3.23
C ASN A 123 -13.69 -1.37 -1.79
N MET A 124 -14.15 -0.48 -0.90
CA MET A 124 -14.31 -0.75 0.52
C MET A 124 -15.52 -1.66 0.76
N SER A 125 -15.30 -2.78 1.46
CA SER A 125 -16.38 -3.74 1.77
C SER A 125 -17.37 -3.21 2.82
N THR A 126 -16.93 -2.30 3.68
CA THR A 126 -17.72 -1.68 4.75
C THR A 126 -18.48 -0.45 4.23
N THR A 127 -19.77 -0.61 3.93
CA THR A 127 -20.57 0.37 3.17
C THR A 127 -21.10 1.57 3.97
N ASP A 128 -20.98 1.57 5.29
CA ASP A 128 -21.39 2.64 6.20
C ASP A 128 -20.33 3.74 6.39
N LEU A 129 -19.21 3.65 5.68
CA LEU A 129 -18.16 4.68 5.68
C LEU A 129 -18.52 5.88 4.78
N PRO A 130 -17.97 7.08 5.06
CA PRO A 130 -18.31 8.29 4.31
C PRO A 130 -17.86 8.23 2.85
N ARG A 131 -18.80 8.42 1.91
CA ARG A 131 -18.53 8.36 0.45
C ARG A 131 -17.64 9.48 -0.09
N ASN A 132 -17.46 10.55 0.68
CA ASN A 132 -16.56 11.64 0.32
C ASN A 132 -15.09 11.32 0.61
N VAL A 133 -14.80 10.22 1.30
CA VAL A 133 -13.43 9.74 1.56
C VAL A 133 -13.22 8.28 1.13
N HIS A 134 -14.26 7.46 0.98
CA HIS A 134 -14.13 6.06 0.54
C HIS A 134 -14.79 5.75 -0.80
N GLY A 135 -14.12 4.90 -1.57
CA GLY A 135 -14.60 4.26 -2.79
C GLY A 135 -15.26 2.91 -2.53
N PHE A 136 -16.22 2.54 -3.37
CA PHE A 136 -17.03 1.32 -3.24
C PHE A 136 -17.15 0.53 -4.54
N ASN A 137 -16.45 0.95 -5.59
CA ASN A 137 -16.60 0.40 -6.95
C ASN A 137 -15.27 0.29 -7.70
N GLY A 138 -14.15 0.58 -7.02
CA GLY A 138 -12.83 0.51 -7.63
C GLY A 138 -12.36 -0.94 -7.86
N PRO A 139 -11.24 -1.12 -8.57
CA PRO A 139 -10.65 -2.44 -8.76
C PRO A 139 -10.00 -2.99 -7.48
N GLN A 140 -9.61 -2.13 -6.54
CA GLN A 140 -8.85 -2.52 -5.36
C GLN A 140 -9.76 -2.82 -4.17
N SER A 141 -9.97 -4.10 -3.87
CA SER A 141 -10.74 -4.53 -2.68
C SER A 141 -10.07 -4.06 -1.39
N VAL A 142 -10.80 -3.38 -0.50
CA VAL A 142 -10.30 -2.97 0.81
C VAL A 142 -11.29 -3.41 1.88
N GLN A 143 -10.79 -3.91 3.00
CA GLN A 143 -11.62 -4.33 4.13
C GLN A 143 -10.89 -4.12 5.45
N PHE A 144 -11.63 -3.93 6.53
CA PHE A 144 -11.05 -4.10 7.87
C PHE A 144 -10.68 -5.57 8.13
N GLN A 145 -9.76 -5.79 9.08
CA GLN A 145 -9.43 -7.12 9.56
C GLN A 145 -10.68 -7.89 10.01
N ARG A 146 -10.92 -9.08 9.43
CA ARG A 146 -12.07 -9.94 9.80
C ARG A 146 -11.94 -10.54 11.19
N HIS A 147 -10.71 -10.81 11.62
CA HIS A 147 -10.41 -11.32 12.95
C HIS A 147 -9.62 -10.28 13.72
N VAL A 148 -10.24 -9.74 14.77
CA VAL A 148 -9.61 -8.81 15.70
C VAL A 148 -9.41 -9.55 17.01
N SER A 149 -8.16 -9.66 17.46
CA SER A 149 -7.86 -10.33 18.73
C SER A 149 -8.31 -9.46 19.91
N LYS A 150 -8.60 -10.07 21.06
CA LYS A 150 -8.93 -9.33 22.30
C LYS A 150 -7.79 -8.39 22.76
N ILE A 151 -6.55 -8.64 22.32
CA ILE A 151 -5.41 -7.77 22.61
C ILE A 151 -5.57 -6.40 21.92
N ALA A 152 -6.15 -6.38 20.71
CA ALA A 152 -6.39 -5.14 20.00
C ALA A 152 -7.34 -4.21 20.76
N ASP A 153 -8.38 -4.76 21.41
CA ASP A 153 -9.31 -3.96 22.23
C ASP A 153 -8.59 -3.28 23.41
N TYR A 154 -7.65 -3.97 24.06
CA TYR A 154 -6.83 -3.37 25.11
C TYR A 154 -5.89 -2.29 24.56
N TYR A 155 -5.35 -2.50 23.35
CA TYR A 155 -4.51 -1.52 22.68
C TYR A 155 -5.29 -0.24 22.34
N TYR A 156 -6.52 -0.37 21.85
CA TYR A 156 -7.38 0.78 21.56
C TYR A 156 -7.74 1.54 22.84
N LYS A 157 -8.15 0.85 23.91
CA LYS A 157 -8.44 1.50 25.20
C LYS A 157 -7.23 2.23 25.77
N ALA A 158 -6.05 1.61 25.72
CA ALA A 158 -4.82 2.28 26.15
C ALA A 158 -4.55 3.54 25.32
N GLY A 159 -4.71 3.47 23.99
CA GLY A 159 -4.58 4.66 23.14
C GLY A 159 -5.53 5.79 23.53
N GLU A 160 -6.78 5.47 23.86
CA GLU A 160 -7.76 6.46 24.33
C GLU A 160 -7.37 7.07 25.69
N GLU A 161 -6.84 6.28 26.63
CA GLU A 161 -6.30 6.75 27.90
C GLU A 161 -5.09 7.69 27.71
N PHE A 162 -4.29 7.46 26.67
CA PHE A 162 -3.20 8.35 26.24
C PHE A 162 -3.68 9.57 25.44
N GLY A 163 -4.99 9.71 25.19
CA GLY A 163 -5.61 10.85 24.53
C GLY A 163 -5.74 10.72 23.00
N PHE A 164 -5.47 9.56 22.42
CA PHE A 164 -5.72 9.31 21.00
C PHE A 164 -7.21 9.01 20.76
N LYS A 165 -7.77 9.57 19.69
CA LYS A 165 -9.14 9.28 19.29
C LYS A 165 -9.20 7.97 18.50
N PHE A 166 -10.24 7.19 18.73
CA PHE A 166 -10.58 6.07 17.84
C PHE A 166 -11.13 6.61 16.51
N ILE A 167 -10.46 6.29 15.40
CA ILE A 167 -10.69 6.88 14.08
C ILE A 167 -10.51 5.83 12.95
N ASP A 168 -11.06 6.15 11.78
CA ASP A 168 -10.58 5.62 10.51
C ASP A 168 -9.41 6.48 10.01
N TYR A 169 -8.20 5.93 10.00
CA TYR A 169 -6.99 6.67 9.63
C TYR A 169 -6.92 7.00 8.11
N ASN A 170 -7.72 6.36 7.27
CA ASN A 170 -7.86 6.72 5.84
C ASN A 170 -9.08 7.64 5.60
N GLY A 171 -9.79 8.02 6.66
CA GLY A 171 -10.91 8.95 6.64
C GLY A 171 -10.49 10.41 6.78
N LEU A 172 -11.33 11.21 7.45
CA LEU A 172 -11.13 12.67 7.59
C LEU A 172 -9.97 13.05 8.52
N HIS A 173 -9.54 12.14 9.39
CA HIS A 173 -8.48 12.36 10.37
C HIS A 173 -7.53 11.17 10.33
N GLN A 174 -6.23 11.42 10.30
CA GLN A 174 -5.23 10.35 10.25
C GLN A 174 -4.51 10.13 11.60
N ILE A 175 -4.53 11.12 12.49
CA ILE A 175 -3.89 11.03 13.81
C ILE A 175 -4.87 10.43 14.81
N GLY A 176 -4.57 9.21 15.27
CA GLY A 176 -5.37 8.49 16.25
C GLY A 176 -5.08 7.00 16.22
N ILE A 177 -6.04 6.21 16.67
CA ILE A 177 -5.95 4.74 16.76
C ILE A 177 -7.16 4.12 16.09
N GLY A 178 -7.03 2.90 15.55
CA GLY A 178 -8.14 2.24 14.89
C GLY A 178 -7.78 0.88 14.31
N PRO A 179 -8.76 0.15 13.78
CA PRO A 179 -8.54 -1.12 13.11
C PRO A 179 -7.77 -0.91 11.79
N ALA A 180 -6.86 -1.84 11.51
CA ALA A 180 -6.15 -1.85 10.23
C ALA A 180 -7.11 -2.17 9.08
N GLN A 181 -6.99 -1.41 8.00
CA GLN A 181 -7.55 -1.72 6.70
C GLN A 181 -6.52 -2.49 5.90
N LEU A 182 -6.98 -3.55 5.23
CA LEU A 182 -6.19 -4.45 4.43
C LEU A 182 -6.71 -4.47 3.00
N HIS A 183 -5.80 -4.56 2.04
CA HIS A 183 -6.12 -4.95 0.68
C HIS A 183 -5.84 -6.45 0.50
N PRO A 184 -6.84 -7.34 0.63
CA PRO A 184 -6.67 -8.74 0.29
C PRO A 184 -6.46 -8.90 -1.22
N MET A 185 -5.53 -9.78 -1.60
CA MET A 185 -5.37 -10.25 -2.98
C MET A 185 -6.56 -11.11 -3.40
#